data_AF-A0A6V7LC15-F1
#
_entry.id   AF-A0A6V7LC15-F1
#
_cell.length_a   1.000
_cell.length_b   1.000
_cell.length_c   1.000
_cell.angle_alpha   90.00
_cell.angle_beta   90.00
_cell.angle_gamma   90.00
#
_symmetry.space_group_name_H-M   'P 1'
#
loop_
_entity.id
_entity.type
_entity.pdbx_description
1 polymer ?
#
loop_
_entity_poly.entity_id
_entity_poly.type
_entity_poly.pdbx_seq_one_letter_code
_entity_poly.pdbx_strand_id
1 'polypeptide(L)'
;TQWVGYEDPESVQIKMDWIKSKGYAGAMNWAIDMDDFRGVCGEKDVLLKILHKNMKDYKVPPARPMTKPRPEWDRPPSTTPNPNEGAAPTVPHKETEETTKPTYQKPTTQIPHVTQTVPDVDVGDNEIQCDGQDYMAGKSCST
;
A
#
# COMPACT_ATOMS: atom_id res chain seq x y z
N THR A 1 23.60 -24.52 -1.97
CA THR A 1 22.13 -24.40 -1.97
C THR A 1 21.78 -22.99 -2.42
N GLN A 2 20.56 -22.74 -2.89
CA GLN A 2 20.08 -21.38 -3.23
C GLN A 2 18.80 -21.11 -2.45
N TRP A 3 18.63 -19.89 -1.95
CA TRP A 3 17.48 -19.46 -1.14
C TRP A 3 16.99 -18.09 -1.61
N VAL A 4 15.68 -17.86 -1.57
CA VAL A 4 15.03 -16.59 -1.95
C VAL A 4 13.85 -16.31 -1.03
N GLY A 5 13.70 -15.06 -0.60
CA GLY A 5 12.53 -14.54 0.09
C GLY A 5 11.82 -13.52 -0.79
N TYR A 6 10.49 -13.57 -0.83
CA TYR A 6 9.66 -12.75 -1.70
C TYR A 6 8.26 -12.54 -1.09
N GLU A 7 7.44 -11.77 -1.78
CA GLU A 7 6.02 -11.57 -1.46
C GLU A 7 5.16 -12.32 -2.48
N ASP A 8 4.08 -12.91 -2.01
CA ASP A 8 3.10 -13.67 -2.77
C ASP A 8 1.68 -13.15 -2.50
N PRO A 9 0.64 -13.65 -3.18
CA PRO A 9 -0.73 -13.16 -2.98
C PRO A 9 -1.22 -13.22 -1.52
N GLU A 10 -0.84 -14.26 -0.78
CA GLU A 10 -1.27 -14.46 0.61
C GLU A 10 -0.60 -13.45 1.56
N SER A 11 0.72 -13.36 1.53
CA SER A 11 1.49 -12.43 2.35
C SER A 11 1.14 -10.96 2.06
N VAL A 12 0.87 -10.61 0.80
CA VAL A 12 0.39 -9.28 0.43
C VAL A 12 -1.00 -9.01 1.00
N GLN A 13 -1.93 -9.96 0.93
CA GLN A 13 -3.27 -9.81 1.51
C GLN A 13 -3.20 -9.60 3.03
N ILE A 14 -2.37 -10.38 3.73
CA ILE A 14 -2.12 -10.24 5.17
C ILE A 14 -1.62 -8.82 5.50
N LYS A 15 -0.66 -8.30 4.73
CA LYS A 15 -0.16 -6.92 4.91
C LYS A 15 -1.24 -5.87 4.63
N MET A 16 -2.12 -6.09 3.65
CA MET A 16 -3.23 -5.17 3.38
C MET A 16 -4.22 -5.11 4.55
N ASP A 17 -4.52 -6.27 5.15
CA ASP A 17 -5.38 -6.33 6.35
C ASP A 17 -4.72 -5.63 7.54
N TRP A 18 -3.41 -5.79 7.70
CA TRP A 18 -2.65 -5.08 8.72
C TRP A 18 -2.66 -3.56 8.52
N ILE A 19 -2.43 -3.07 7.28
CA ILE A 19 -2.48 -1.63 6.93
C ILE A 19 -3.83 -1.03 7.32
N LYS A 20 -4.93 -1.69 6.95
CA LYS A 20 -6.28 -1.26 7.31
C LYS A 20 -6.48 -1.24 8.82
N SER A 21 -6.02 -2.27 9.53
CA SER A 21 -6.13 -2.37 11.00
C SER A 21 -5.38 -1.27 11.76
N LYS A 22 -4.27 -0.78 11.19
CA LYS A 22 -3.43 0.26 11.80
C LYS A 22 -3.87 1.67 11.46
N GLY A 23 -4.75 1.85 10.48
CA GLY A 23 -5.16 3.18 10.07
C GLY A 23 -4.11 3.90 9.21
N TYR A 24 -3.21 3.17 8.55
CA TYR A 24 -2.18 3.81 7.72
C TYR A 24 -2.76 4.38 6.43
N ALA A 25 -2.06 5.33 5.83
CA ALA A 25 -2.53 6.04 4.64
C ALA A 25 -2.72 5.14 3.40
N GLY A 26 -1.97 4.03 3.32
CA GLY A 26 -2.08 3.08 2.22
C GLY A 26 -0.88 2.14 2.13
N ALA A 27 -0.69 1.59 0.93
CA ALA A 27 0.42 0.72 0.55
C ALA A 27 1.25 1.35 -0.58
N MET A 28 2.52 1.00 -0.66
CA MET A 28 3.43 1.36 -1.75
C MET A 28 4.09 0.08 -2.26
N ASN A 29 4.18 -0.07 -3.59
CA ASN A 29 4.88 -1.20 -4.20
C ASN A 29 6.19 -0.74 -4.84
N TRP A 30 7.22 -1.54 -4.66
CA TRP A 30 8.48 -1.40 -5.38
C TRP A 30 8.75 -2.72 -6.12
N ALA A 31 8.59 -2.80 -7.43
CA ALA A 31 8.06 -1.80 -8.36
C ALA A 31 7.03 -2.45 -9.29
N ILE A 32 6.31 -1.64 -10.06
CA ILE A 32 5.18 -2.10 -10.90
C ILE A 32 5.61 -3.05 -12.03
N ASP A 33 6.81 -2.88 -12.55
CA ASP A 33 7.37 -3.69 -13.64
C ASP A 33 7.84 -5.08 -13.19
N MET A 34 7.93 -5.33 -11.87
CA MET A 34 8.29 -6.62 -11.29
C MET A 34 7.10 -7.49 -10.88
N ASP A 35 5.86 -7.01 -11.05
CA ASP A 35 4.67 -7.88 -10.94
C ASP A 35 4.55 -8.79 -12.18
N ASP A 36 3.70 -9.81 -12.12
CA ASP A 36 3.42 -10.67 -13.27
C ASP A 36 2.48 -9.98 -14.28
N PHE A 37 2.93 -8.88 -14.87
CA PHE A 37 2.16 -8.08 -15.84
C PHE A 37 1.87 -8.84 -17.15
N ARG A 38 2.60 -9.93 -17.38
CA ARG A 38 2.42 -10.81 -18.54
C ARG A 38 1.50 -11.99 -18.25
N GLY A 39 1.25 -12.32 -16.98
CA GLY A 39 0.42 -13.45 -16.58
C GLY A 39 1.11 -14.78 -16.90
N VAL A 40 2.44 -14.84 -16.75
CA VAL A 40 3.23 -16.06 -17.00
C VAL A 40 2.94 -17.11 -15.93
N CYS A 41 2.67 -16.68 -14.70
CA CYS A 41 2.42 -17.53 -13.54
C CYS A 41 0.92 -17.68 -13.23
N GLY A 42 0.03 -17.01 -13.98
CA GLY A 42 -1.41 -17.07 -13.79
C GLY A 42 -2.10 -15.73 -14.06
N GLU A 43 -2.77 -15.18 -13.06
CA GLU A 43 -3.47 -13.92 -13.20
C GLU A 43 -2.49 -12.76 -13.41
N LYS A 44 -2.75 -11.94 -14.45
CA LYS A 44 -1.98 -10.70 -14.70
C LYS A 44 -2.08 -9.71 -13.54
N ASP A 45 -0.97 -9.06 -13.21
CA ASP A 45 -0.89 -7.98 -12.21
C ASP A 45 -1.44 -8.43 -10.83
N VAL A 46 -1.19 -9.68 -10.45
CA VAL A 46 -1.83 -10.33 -9.30
C VAL A 46 -1.60 -9.56 -8.00
N LEU A 47 -0.38 -9.09 -7.74
CA LEU A 47 -0.07 -8.39 -6.49
C LEU A 47 -0.67 -6.98 -6.50
N LEU A 48 -0.54 -6.24 -7.61
CA LEU A 48 -1.13 -4.90 -7.73
C LEU A 48 -2.66 -4.94 -7.62
N LYS A 49 -3.31 -5.97 -8.15
CA LYS A 49 -4.76 -6.14 -8.02
C LYS A 49 -5.19 -6.32 -6.58
N ILE A 50 -4.41 -7.03 -5.75
CA ILE A 50 -4.69 -7.17 -4.32
C ILE A 50 -4.56 -5.82 -3.62
N LEU A 51 -3.50 -5.05 -3.90
CA LEU A 51 -3.34 -3.69 -3.37
C LEU A 51 -4.54 -2.81 -3.74
N HIS A 52 -4.87 -2.74 -5.03
CA HIS A 52 -5.97 -1.91 -5.51
C HIS A 52 -7.32 -2.36 -4.93
N LYS A 53 -7.61 -3.66 -4.88
CA LYS A 53 -8.83 -4.22 -4.30
C LYS A 53 -9.02 -3.82 -2.85
N ASN A 54 -7.94 -3.81 -2.06
CA ASN A 54 -7.99 -3.49 -0.64
C ASN A 54 -8.01 -1.97 -0.36
N MET A 55 -7.40 -1.15 -1.23
CA MET A 55 -7.25 0.28 -0.99
C MET A 55 -8.33 1.14 -1.66
N LYS A 56 -8.98 0.68 -2.74
CA LYS A 56 -9.93 1.49 -3.54
C LYS A 56 -11.09 2.09 -2.74
N ASP A 57 -11.58 1.38 -1.74
CA ASP A 57 -12.74 1.76 -0.91
C ASP A 57 -12.35 2.05 0.54
N TYR A 58 -11.06 1.94 0.87
CA TYR A 58 -10.56 2.15 2.22
C TYR A 58 -10.53 3.63 2.57
N LYS A 59 -11.20 4.00 3.67
CA LYS A 59 -11.20 5.37 4.21
C LYS A 59 -10.18 5.45 5.33
N VAL A 60 -9.12 6.21 5.11
CA VAL A 60 -8.09 6.45 6.12
C VAL A 60 -8.74 7.15 7.33
N PRO A 61 -8.59 6.59 8.55
CA PRO A 61 -9.12 7.25 9.75
C PRO A 61 -8.41 8.60 9.96
N PRO A 62 -9.05 9.56 10.64
CA PRO A 62 -8.41 10.84 10.93
C PRO A 62 -7.12 10.60 11.70
N ALA A 63 -6.06 11.29 11.31
CA ALA A 63 -4.79 11.24 12.00
C ALA A 63 -5.02 11.61 13.48
N ARG A 64 -4.60 10.75 14.40
CA ARG A 64 -4.48 11.14 15.80
C ARG A 64 -3.23 12.03 15.86
N PRO A 65 -3.32 13.33 16.18
CA PRO A 65 -2.13 14.15 16.36
C PRO A 65 -1.38 13.62 17.58
N MET A 66 -0.46 12.71 17.33
CA MET A 66 0.46 12.14 18.31
C MET A 66 1.88 12.60 17.99
N THR A 67 2.01 13.80 17.45
CA THR A 67 3.30 14.47 17.36
C THR A 67 3.52 15.17 18.68
N LYS A 68 4.52 14.74 19.45
CA LYS A 68 5.16 15.66 20.39
C LYS A 68 5.59 16.89 19.55
N PRO A 69 5.35 18.13 19.99
CA PRO A 69 5.84 19.29 19.28
C PRO A 69 7.32 19.12 18.98
N ARG A 70 7.76 19.37 17.73
CA ARG A 70 9.20 19.43 17.42
C ARG A 70 9.80 20.48 18.35
N PRO A 71 10.75 20.12 19.22
CA PRO A 71 11.33 21.10 20.11
C PRO A 71 12.10 22.14 19.30
N GLU A 72 12.11 23.39 19.76
CA GLU A 72 12.69 24.52 19.02
C GLU A 72 14.15 24.28 18.61
N TRP A 73 14.92 23.57 19.45
CA TRP A 73 16.32 23.25 19.18
C TRP A 73 16.55 22.37 17.96
N ASP A 74 15.55 21.58 17.56
CA ASP A 74 15.64 20.72 16.39
C ASP A 74 15.16 21.46 15.14
N ARG A 75 14.51 22.63 15.22
CA ARG A 75 14.01 23.32 14.03
C ARG A 75 15.18 23.68 13.09
N PRO A 76 15.20 23.22 11.82
CA PRO A 76 16.25 23.62 10.89
C PRO A 76 16.16 25.14 10.67
N PRO A 77 17.30 25.84 10.57
CA PRO A 77 17.30 27.26 10.26
C PRO A 77 16.57 27.48 8.94
N SER A 78 15.66 28.46 8.91
CA SER A 78 14.98 28.85 7.68
C SER A 78 16.03 29.29 6.67
N THR A 79 15.99 28.71 5.48
CA THR A 79 16.85 29.16 4.38
C THR A 79 16.46 30.60 4.05
N THR A 80 17.44 31.49 4.04
CA THR A 80 17.24 32.87 3.58
C THR A 80 16.74 32.84 2.13
N PRO A 81 15.79 33.71 1.75
CA PRO A 81 15.36 33.84 0.36
C PRO A 81 16.57 34.09 -0.54
N ASN A 82 16.64 33.38 -1.67
CA ASN A 82 17.64 33.64 -2.68
C ASN A 82 17.41 35.05 -3.25
N PRO A 83 18.38 35.98 -3.22
CA PRO A 83 18.19 37.33 -3.74
C PRO A 83 17.91 37.39 -5.25
N ASN A 84 18.17 36.30 -6.00
CA ASN A 84 17.82 36.17 -7.42
C ASN A 84 16.42 35.60 -7.67
N GLU A 85 15.74 35.09 -6.64
CA GLU A 85 14.33 34.74 -6.72
C GLU A 85 13.54 35.98 -6.33
N GLY A 86 13.08 36.73 -7.34
CA GLY A 86 12.22 37.90 -7.13
C GLY A 86 11.11 37.60 -6.12
N ALA A 87 10.79 38.58 -5.27
CA ALA A 87 9.87 38.45 -4.14
C ALA A 87 8.65 37.58 -4.49
N ALA A 88 8.61 36.36 -3.98
CA ALA A 88 7.43 35.53 -4.06
C ALA A 88 6.30 36.28 -3.34
N PRO A 89 5.13 36.49 -3.97
CA PRO A 89 4.01 37.12 -3.30
C PRO A 89 3.68 36.30 -2.05
N THR A 90 3.60 36.96 -0.90
CA THR A 90 3.14 36.38 0.35
C THR A 90 1.66 36.08 0.19
N VAL A 91 1.33 34.93 -0.40
CA VAL A 91 -0.06 34.48 -0.50
C VAL A 91 -0.47 34.06 0.91
N PRO A 92 -1.48 34.71 1.53
CA PRO A 92 -2.06 34.20 2.76
C PRO A 92 -2.54 32.76 2.52
N HIS A 93 -2.27 31.87 3.47
CA HIS A 93 -2.74 30.48 3.43
C HIS A 93 -4.27 30.47 3.21
N LYS A 94 -4.72 30.26 1.97
CA LYS A 94 -6.15 30.05 1.67
C LYS A 94 -6.50 28.65 2.17
N GLU A 95 -7.61 28.53 2.91
CA GLU A 95 -8.19 27.24 3.29
C GLU A 95 -8.29 26.32 2.08
N THR A 96 -7.94 25.05 2.27
CA THR A 96 -8.06 24.00 1.26
C THR A 96 -9.54 23.80 0.92
N GLU A 97 -9.97 24.26 -0.26
CA GLU A 97 -11.28 23.90 -0.81
C GLU A 97 -11.31 22.40 -1.19
N GLU A 98 -12.40 21.73 -0.85
CA GLU A 98 -12.65 20.33 -1.18
C GLU A 98 -12.66 20.14 -2.71
N THR A 99 -11.75 19.30 -3.21
CA THR A 99 -11.74 18.92 -4.62
C THR A 99 -12.80 17.87 -4.90
N THR A 100 -13.82 18.22 -5.68
CA THR A 100 -14.77 17.25 -6.23
C THR A 100 -14.10 16.35 -7.26
N LYS A 101 -14.20 15.03 -7.05
CA LYS A 101 -13.66 13.98 -7.91
C LYS A 101 -14.28 14.05 -9.32
N PRO A 102 -13.49 14.02 -10.41
CA PRO A 102 -14.06 13.96 -11.75
C PRO A 102 -14.78 12.63 -11.97
N THR A 103 -15.97 12.71 -12.56
CA THR A 103 -16.81 11.55 -12.88
C THR A 103 -16.28 10.90 -14.16
N TYR A 104 -15.72 9.70 -14.03
CA TYR A 104 -15.31 8.87 -15.17
C TYR A 104 -16.46 7.94 -15.56
N GLN A 105 -16.97 8.07 -16.79
CA GLN A 105 -17.95 7.12 -17.34
C GLN A 105 -17.21 5.95 -17.98
N LYS A 106 -17.47 4.73 -17.48
CA LYS A 106 -16.84 3.50 -17.97
C LYS A 106 -17.56 3.00 -19.24
N PRO A 107 -16.87 2.78 -20.37
CA PRO A 107 -17.45 2.10 -21.52
C PRO A 107 -17.70 0.62 -21.22
N THR A 108 -18.88 0.13 -21.62
CA THR A 108 -19.28 -1.27 -21.48
C THR A 108 -18.73 -2.09 -22.65
N THR A 109 -17.83 -3.03 -22.36
CA THR A 109 -17.44 -4.10 -23.29
C THR A 109 -17.81 -5.45 -22.68
N GLN A 110 -18.65 -6.20 -23.37
CA GLN A 110 -19.05 -7.55 -22.98
C GLN A 110 -17.96 -8.54 -23.39
N ILE A 111 -17.60 -9.50 -22.54
CA ILE A 111 -16.73 -10.62 -22.90
C ILE A 111 -17.39 -11.94 -22.44
N PRO A 112 -17.37 -13.02 -23.26
CA PRO A 112 -18.09 -14.27 -23.00
C PRO A 112 -17.51 -15.06 -21.83
N HIS A 113 -18.37 -15.83 -21.17
CA HIS A 113 -18.06 -16.69 -20.04
C HIS A 113 -17.41 -18.01 -20.53
N VAL A 114 -16.23 -18.35 -20.02
CA VAL A 114 -15.66 -19.69 -20.16
C VAL A 114 -15.31 -20.19 -18.76
N THR A 115 -16.01 -21.23 -18.34
CA THR A 115 -15.81 -21.94 -17.07
C THR A 115 -14.70 -22.97 -17.25
N GLN A 116 -13.65 -22.92 -16.43
CA GLN A 116 -12.73 -24.05 -16.23
C GLN A 116 -12.36 -24.20 -14.75
N THR A 117 -12.41 -25.45 -14.31
CA THR A 117 -12.14 -25.97 -12.97
C THR A 117 -10.64 -26.21 -12.78
N VAL A 118 -10.04 -25.67 -11.71
CA VAL A 118 -8.65 -25.94 -11.29
C VAL A 118 -8.61 -27.05 -10.23
N PRO A 119 -7.70 -28.03 -10.31
CA PRO A 119 -7.47 -29.01 -9.24
C PRO A 119 -6.56 -28.46 -8.12
N ASP A 120 -6.78 -28.96 -6.91
CA ASP A 120 -6.08 -28.60 -5.67
C ASP A 120 -4.57 -28.91 -5.71
N VAL A 121 -3.75 -27.95 -5.24
CA VAL A 121 -2.29 -28.12 -5.04
C VAL A 121 -2.02 -28.34 -3.55
N ASP A 122 -1.40 -29.46 -3.25
CA ASP A 122 -0.96 -29.92 -1.93
C ASP A 122 0.19 -29.03 -1.39
N VAL A 123 -0.05 -28.34 -0.27
CA VAL A 123 0.91 -27.47 0.41
C VAL A 123 1.55 -28.24 1.55
N GLY A 124 2.62 -28.96 1.22
CA GLY A 124 3.45 -29.68 2.16
C GLY A 124 4.54 -28.79 2.79
N ASP A 125 4.38 -28.55 4.10
CA ASP A 125 5.43 -28.53 5.13
C ASP A 125 6.62 -27.55 5.00
N ASN A 126 6.38 -26.27 5.34
CA ASN A 126 7.38 -25.37 5.97
C ASN A 126 6.74 -24.28 6.86
N GLU A 127 5.68 -24.62 7.59
CA GLU A 127 4.95 -23.69 8.46
C GLU A 127 5.64 -23.56 9.83
N ILE A 128 6.15 -22.36 10.15
CA ILE A 128 6.65 -22.03 11.49
C ILE A 128 5.46 -21.57 12.33
N GLN A 129 4.93 -22.47 13.16
CA GLN A 129 3.77 -22.16 14.01
C GLN A 129 4.14 -21.21 15.17
N CYS A 130 3.59 -20.00 15.13
CA CYS A 130 3.71 -19.00 16.21
C CYS A 130 2.35 -18.87 16.91
N ASP A 131 2.12 -19.62 17.99
CA ASP A 131 0.88 -19.58 18.81
C ASP A 131 -0.43 -19.56 18.00
N GLY A 132 -0.49 -20.36 16.91
CA GLY A 132 -1.67 -20.46 16.05
C GLY A 132 -1.93 -19.24 15.16
N GLN A 133 -0.92 -18.42 14.89
CA GLN A 133 -0.97 -17.38 13.87
C GLN A 133 0.10 -17.62 12.81
N ASP A 134 -0.36 -17.74 11.58
CA ASP A 134 0.49 -17.75 10.39
C ASP A 134 1.32 -16.46 10.39
N TYR A 135 2.63 -16.66 10.37
CA TYR A 135 3.71 -15.71 10.58
C TYR A 135 3.42 -14.23 10.27
N MET A 136 3.74 -13.35 11.22
CA MET A 136 3.71 -11.89 11.07
C MET A 136 5.02 -11.27 11.56
N ALA A 137 5.78 -10.64 10.66
CA ALA A 137 6.97 -9.87 11.04
C ALA A 137 6.58 -8.72 12.01
N GLY A 138 7.13 -8.76 13.23
CA GLY A 138 6.93 -7.72 14.25
C GLY A 138 6.09 -8.13 15.47
N LYS A 139 5.63 -9.38 15.56
CA LYS A 139 5.22 -9.94 16.86
C LYS A 139 6.43 -10.58 17.53
N SER A 140 6.73 -10.17 18.76
CA SER A 140 7.72 -10.84 19.60
C SER A 140 7.18 -12.22 19.96
N CYS A 141 7.67 -13.25 19.29
CA CYS A 141 7.49 -14.63 19.73
C CYS A 141 8.30 -14.81 21.01
N SER A 142 7.61 -14.97 22.14
CA SER A 142 8.27 -15.36 23.39
C SER A 142 8.46 -16.87 23.37
N THR A 143 9.69 -17.33 23.59
CA THR A 143 10.04 -18.75 23.78
C THR A 143 9.38 -19.36 24.99
#